data_AF-A0A845YS75-F1
#
_entry.id   AF-A0A845YS75-F1
#
_cell.length_a   1.000
_cell.length_b   1.000
_cell.length_c   1.000
_cell.angle_alpha   90.00
_cell.angle_beta   90.00
_cell.angle_gamma   90.00
#
_symmetry.space_group_name_H-M   'P 1'
#
loop_
_entity.id
_entity.type
_entity.pdbx_description
1 polymer ?
#
loop_
_entity_poly.entity_id
_entity_poly.type
_entity_poly.pdbx_seq_one_letter_code
_entity_poly.pdbx_strand_id
1 'polypeptide(L)'
;MSISRLKEIFEEKFWICGEVFDEAALSEPISLLYELPIYYLNSALEAARTTTGEPFTFLVGYVRNGTFNAAACDTEYGGLVCLHASVPYLLFMACVNYATRCDLETALPKVQDGMLIIYDDKITLPGRLADIDITPAKLTRNFEEFCHSLQTAERKDDVFQYGLFLYEIGIRFIVMHECMHIILGHTAYLRKKLGMNLLIEISSQREENLHKKLNQALEFLADRNTVCGILVQALDGNLLHSYGNNIPEFIKVDFSTFIARSVVQAICILMHQFPYKLENNLDSSLLKTHPHPYVRMQWMNTEMGNHVVGEEQFAEKIVLPFGYAMATLANNFVTPNSWADVNKENIDYSEKEMFSDFSYEYISGCAQKLQNEMWNLAPVYEGFIRGWRYN
;
A
#
# COMPACT_ATOMS: atom_id res chain seq x y z
N MET A 1 19.68 22.15 -1.29
CA MET A 1 20.32 21.12 -2.15
C MET A 1 19.49 20.97 -3.41
N SER A 2 20.08 20.79 -4.60
CA SER A 2 19.28 20.67 -5.82
C SER A 2 18.69 19.26 -5.94
N ILE A 3 17.41 19.16 -6.32
CA ILE A 3 16.74 17.90 -6.66
C ILE A 3 17.55 17.06 -7.66
N SER A 4 18.33 17.73 -8.51
CA SER A 4 19.28 17.10 -9.45
C SER A 4 20.22 16.10 -8.78
N ARG A 5 20.79 16.43 -7.61
CA ARG A 5 21.74 15.52 -6.94
C ARG A 5 21.07 14.26 -6.40
N LEU A 6 19.83 14.38 -5.91
CA LEU A 6 19.08 13.20 -5.45
C LEU A 6 18.63 12.30 -6.60
N LYS A 7 18.34 12.87 -7.78
CA LYS A 7 18.07 12.09 -9.00
C LYS A 7 19.28 11.26 -9.43
N GLU A 8 20.47 11.85 -9.43
CA GLU A 8 21.72 11.12 -9.71
C GLU A 8 21.93 9.98 -8.71
N ILE A 9 21.72 10.22 -7.42
CA ILE A 9 21.88 9.19 -6.39
C ILE A 9 20.81 8.10 -6.54
N PHE A 10 19.58 8.46 -6.94
CA PHE A 10 18.54 7.48 -7.22
C PHE A 10 18.96 6.52 -8.33
N GLU A 11 19.46 7.04 -9.45
CA GLU A 11 20.00 6.23 -10.55
C GLU A 11 21.15 5.34 -10.05
N GLU A 12 22.11 5.89 -9.29
CA GLU A 12 23.25 5.15 -8.73
C GLU A 12 22.83 4.05 -7.72
N LYS A 13 21.69 4.20 -7.03
CA LYS A 13 21.23 3.24 -6.03
C LYS A 13 20.34 2.17 -6.62
N PHE A 14 19.44 2.54 -7.53
CA PHE A 14 18.42 1.66 -8.08
C PHE A 14 18.74 1.11 -9.48
N TRP A 15 19.91 1.40 -10.06
CA TRP A 15 20.32 0.75 -11.32
C TRP A 15 20.30 -0.78 -11.26
N ILE A 16 20.56 -1.37 -10.08
CA ILE A 16 20.49 -2.83 -9.88
C ILE A 16 19.07 -3.38 -9.98
N CYS A 17 18.08 -2.52 -9.76
CA CYS A 17 16.67 -2.83 -9.85
C CYS A 17 16.20 -2.74 -11.31
N GLY A 18 16.69 -1.78 -12.09
CA GLY A 18 16.38 -1.69 -13.51
C GLY A 18 16.70 -0.34 -14.13
N GLU A 19 16.35 -0.20 -15.41
CA GLU A 19 16.37 1.11 -16.08
C GLU A 19 15.33 2.03 -15.43
N VAL A 20 15.71 3.29 -15.20
CA VAL A 20 14.77 4.31 -14.72
C VAL A 20 13.69 4.54 -15.77
N PHE A 21 12.44 4.54 -15.32
CA PHE A 21 11.29 4.82 -16.16
C PHE A 21 11.13 6.34 -16.28
N ASP A 22 11.00 6.83 -17.50
CA ASP A 22 10.75 8.26 -17.78
C ASP A 22 9.25 8.55 -17.71
N GLU A 23 8.76 8.87 -16.51
CA GLU A 23 7.35 9.23 -16.31
C GLU A 23 6.96 10.52 -17.04
N ALA A 24 7.92 11.41 -17.36
CA ALA A 24 7.66 12.64 -18.10
C ALA A 24 7.32 12.40 -19.57
N ALA A 25 7.60 11.19 -20.10
CA ALA A 25 7.19 10.77 -21.42
C ALA A 25 5.74 10.25 -21.49
N LEU A 26 5.06 10.10 -20.36
CA LEU A 26 3.64 9.73 -20.33
C LEU A 26 2.76 10.91 -20.72
N SER A 27 1.72 10.64 -21.52
CA SER A 27 0.70 11.64 -21.82
C SER A 27 -0.31 11.75 -20.68
N GLU A 28 -0.97 12.90 -20.57
CA GLU A 28 -2.19 12.97 -19.76
C GLU A 28 -3.29 12.09 -20.37
N PRO A 29 -4.17 11.49 -19.53
CA PRO A 29 -4.24 11.67 -18.08
C PRO A 29 -3.45 10.60 -17.28
N ILE A 30 -2.79 9.62 -17.93
CA ILE A 30 -2.10 8.54 -17.20
C ILE A 30 -0.90 9.05 -16.38
N SER A 31 -0.23 10.13 -16.83
CA SER A 31 0.85 10.77 -16.07
C SER A 31 0.44 11.13 -14.62
N LEU A 32 -0.82 11.52 -14.41
CA LEU A 32 -1.34 11.88 -13.09
C LEU A 32 -1.27 10.72 -12.09
N LEU A 33 -1.39 9.47 -12.55
CA LEU A 33 -1.24 8.30 -11.69
C LEU A 33 0.17 8.22 -11.09
N TYR A 34 1.19 8.68 -11.83
CA TYR A 34 2.61 8.65 -11.45
C TYR A 34 3.03 9.90 -10.67
N GLU A 35 2.27 10.99 -10.75
CA GLU A 35 2.50 12.21 -9.97
C GLU A 35 1.96 12.11 -8.54
N LEU A 36 0.84 11.40 -8.34
CA LEU A 36 0.20 11.24 -7.03
C LEU A 36 1.13 10.71 -5.92
N PRO A 37 1.98 9.69 -6.14
CA PRO A 37 2.91 9.20 -5.11
C PRO A 37 3.92 10.25 -4.68
N ILE A 38 4.44 11.00 -5.66
CA ILE A 38 5.40 12.09 -5.44
C ILE A 38 4.75 13.20 -4.63
N TYR A 39 3.53 13.58 -5.00
CA TYR A 39 2.75 14.59 -4.29
C TYR A 39 2.56 14.21 -2.81
N TYR A 40 2.08 12.99 -2.54
CA TYR A 40 1.76 12.57 -1.17
C TYR A 40 2.98 12.51 -0.28
N LEU A 41 4.10 12.05 -0.80
CA LEU A 41 5.35 12.04 -0.05
C LEU A 41 5.79 13.46 0.30
N ASN A 42 5.79 14.36 -0.67
CA ASN A 42 6.20 15.75 -0.44
C ASN A 42 5.24 16.49 0.50
N SER A 43 3.92 16.31 0.34
CA SER A 43 2.90 16.95 1.18
C SER A 43 2.95 16.47 2.63
N ALA A 44 3.09 15.16 2.86
CA ALA A 44 3.20 14.60 4.22
C ALA A 44 4.43 15.15 4.96
N LEU A 45 5.52 15.40 4.22
CA LEU A 45 6.75 15.95 4.78
C LEU A 45 6.70 17.47 4.94
N GLU A 46 5.93 18.20 4.13
CA GLU A 46 5.87 19.67 4.15
C GLU A 46 5.44 20.24 5.51
N ALA A 47 4.49 19.59 6.20
CA ALA A 47 4.08 19.99 7.55
C ALA A 47 5.25 19.85 8.55
N ALA A 48 6.04 18.79 8.44
CA ALA A 48 7.25 18.61 9.23
C ALA A 48 8.30 19.67 8.88
N ARG A 49 8.53 19.93 7.58
CA ARG A 49 9.48 20.95 7.08
C ARG A 49 9.14 22.34 7.58
N THR A 50 7.87 22.73 7.50
CA THR A 50 7.40 24.06 7.89
C THR A 50 7.59 24.30 9.38
N THR A 51 7.37 23.27 10.20
CA THR A 51 7.48 23.37 11.66
C THR A 51 8.94 23.48 12.11
N THR A 52 9.87 22.86 11.40
CA THR A 52 11.29 22.78 11.81
C THR A 52 12.19 23.76 11.07
N GLY A 53 11.78 24.26 9.90
CA GLY A 53 12.59 25.12 9.03
C GLY A 53 13.61 24.38 8.16
N GLU A 54 13.46 23.06 8.01
CA GLU A 54 14.54 22.17 7.58
C GLU A 54 14.25 21.47 6.22
N PRO A 55 15.27 21.27 5.35
CA PRO A 55 15.06 20.77 4.00
C PRO A 55 15.00 19.23 3.95
N PHE A 56 13.90 18.62 4.41
CA PHE A 56 13.64 17.20 4.11
C PHE A 56 13.44 17.05 2.59
N THR A 57 14.20 16.16 1.96
CA THR A 57 13.99 15.84 0.54
C THR A 57 13.88 14.34 0.37
N PHE A 58 12.67 13.88 0.07
CA PHE A 58 12.46 12.53 -0.39
C PHE A 58 12.28 12.54 -1.90
N LEU A 59 12.63 11.44 -2.55
CA LEU A 59 12.39 11.25 -3.97
C LEU A 59 11.62 9.94 -4.15
N VAL A 60 10.52 10.00 -4.91
CA VAL A 60 9.91 8.80 -5.49
C VAL A 60 10.37 8.72 -6.94
N GLY A 61 10.82 7.54 -7.36
CA GLY A 61 11.14 7.27 -8.76
C GLY A 61 10.65 5.88 -9.18
N TYR A 62 10.69 5.63 -10.47
CA TYR A 62 10.16 4.42 -11.08
C TYR A 62 11.24 3.68 -11.84
N VAL A 63 11.21 2.34 -11.81
CA VAL A 63 12.08 1.50 -12.64
C VAL A 63 11.29 0.52 -13.48
N ARG A 64 11.87 0.13 -14.60
CA ARG A 64 11.24 -0.70 -15.63
C ARG A 64 11.43 -2.19 -15.43
N ASN A 65 12.54 -2.58 -14.82
CA ASN A 65 12.89 -3.97 -14.63
C ASN A 65 12.79 -4.31 -13.14
N GLY A 66 12.74 -5.60 -12.84
CA GLY A 66 12.69 -6.12 -11.47
C GLY A 66 11.42 -6.88 -11.15
N THR A 67 11.50 -7.73 -10.13
CA THR A 67 10.41 -8.58 -9.62
C THR A 67 9.91 -8.09 -8.26
N PHE A 68 10.02 -6.79 -8.01
CA PHE A 68 9.63 -6.14 -6.77
C PHE A 68 8.58 -5.06 -7.05
N ASN A 69 7.72 -4.79 -6.10
CA ASN A 69 6.71 -3.74 -6.16
C ASN A 69 7.27 -2.39 -5.66
N ALA A 70 7.98 -2.41 -4.53
CA ALA A 70 8.53 -1.22 -3.89
C ALA A 70 9.88 -1.50 -3.21
N ALA A 71 10.69 -0.45 -3.08
CA ALA A 71 11.96 -0.47 -2.38
C ALA A 71 12.29 0.89 -1.76
N ALA A 72 13.01 0.87 -0.63
CA ALA A 72 13.43 2.05 0.10
C ALA A 72 14.95 2.08 0.33
N CYS A 73 15.50 3.28 0.32
CA CYS A 73 16.89 3.56 0.66
C CYS A 73 17.01 4.88 1.43
N ASP A 74 17.74 4.88 2.55
CA ASP A 74 18.14 6.11 3.21
C ASP A 74 19.55 6.51 2.77
N THR A 75 19.75 7.81 2.54
CA THR A 75 21.04 8.39 2.19
C THR A 75 21.37 9.54 3.15
N GLU A 76 22.61 10.02 3.11
CA GLU A 76 23.00 11.23 3.87
C GLU A 76 22.27 12.50 3.40
N TYR A 77 21.65 12.47 2.21
CA TYR A 77 20.98 13.61 1.59
C TYR A 77 19.45 13.55 1.64
N GLY A 78 18.87 12.41 2.03
CA GLY A 78 17.42 12.21 2.00
C GLY A 78 17.00 10.74 1.88
N GLY A 79 15.68 10.53 1.80
CA GLY A 79 15.06 9.23 1.59
C GLY A 79 14.72 9.00 0.12
N LEU A 80 14.91 7.78 -0.37
CA LEU A 80 14.58 7.39 -1.73
C LEU A 80 13.59 6.23 -1.70
N VAL A 81 12.48 6.39 -2.41
CA VAL A 81 11.47 5.35 -2.62
C VAL A 81 11.43 5.01 -4.11
N CYS A 82 11.55 3.74 -4.43
CA CYS A 82 11.51 3.23 -5.79
C CYS A 82 10.31 2.30 -5.96
N LEU A 83 9.47 2.57 -6.95
CA LEU A 83 8.36 1.70 -7.33
C LEU A 83 8.62 1.06 -8.69
N HIS A 84 8.10 -0.15 -8.90
CA HIS A 84 8.04 -0.69 -10.25
C HIS A 84 7.04 0.10 -11.09
N ALA A 85 7.41 0.42 -12.34
CA ALA A 85 6.64 1.32 -13.19
C ALA A 85 5.22 0.80 -13.54
N SER A 86 4.94 -0.50 -13.42
CA SER A 86 3.59 -1.04 -13.61
C SER A 86 2.66 -0.85 -12.40
N VAL A 87 3.19 -0.61 -11.19
CA VAL A 87 2.40 -0.56 -9.94
C VAL A 87 1.29 0.50 -9.97
N PRO A 88 1.56 1.78 -10.33
CA PRO A 88 0.51 2.81 -10.40
C PRO A 88 -0.66 2.40 -11.31
N TYR A 89 -0.35 1.92 -12.52
CA TYR A 89 -1.37 1.54 -13.50
C TYR A 89 -2.17 0.29 -13.07
N LEU A 90 -1.49 -0.73 -12.56
CA LEU A 90 -2.12 -1.97 -12.08
C LEU A 90 -3.07 -1.73 -10.92
N LEU A 91 -2.61 -0.97 -9.92
CA LEU A 91 -3.43 -0.63 -8.77
C LEU A 91 -4.65 0.20 -9.17
N PHE A 92 -4.47 1.16 -10.08
CA PHE A 92 -5.57 1.96 -10.61
C PHE A 92 -6.65 1.08 -11.27
N MET A 93 -6.26 0.18 -12.18
CA MET A 93 -7.20 -0.74 -12.82
C MET A 93 -7.93 -1.61 -11.80
N ALA A 94 -7.21 -2.12 -10.80
CA ALA A 94 -7.78 -2.95 -9.75
C ALA A 94 -8.83 -2.19 -8.93
N CYS A 95 -8.52 -0.97 -8.52
CA CYS A 95 -9.44 -0.11 -7.77
C CYS A 95 -10.70 0.24 -8.57
N VAL A 96 -10.57 0.58 -9.85
CA VAL A 96 -11.72 0.91 -10.70
C VAL A 96 -12.58 -0.33 -11.00
N ASN A 97 -11.96 -1.47 -11.32
CA ASN A 97 -12.70 -2.72 -11.50
C ASN A 97 -13.42 -3.14 -10.22
N TYR A 98 -12.78 -3.00 -9.06
CA TYR A 98 -13.40 -3.27 -7.77
C TYR A 98 -14.62 -2.36 -7.53
N ALA A 99 -14.51 -1.07 -7.83
CA ALA A 99 -15.61 -0.11 -7.70
C ALA A 99 -16.86 -0.49 -8.50
N THR A 100 -16.75 -1.21 -9.63
CA THR A 100 -17.92 -1.70 -10.40
C THR A 100 -18.83 -2.64 -9.59
N ARG A 101 -18.27 -3.29 -8.57
CA ARG A 101 -18.94 -4.26 -7.69
C ARG A 101 -19.34 -3.66 -6.34
N CYS A 102 -19.14 -2.34 -6.15
CA CYS A 102 -19.56 -1.63 -4.95
C CYS A 102 -20.91 -0.91 -5.12
N ASP A 103 -21.68 -0.89 -4.06
CA ASP A 103 -22.72 0.10 -3.84
C ASP A 103 -22.05 1.41 -3.41
N LEU A 104 -22.08 2.38 -4.32
CA LEU A 104 -21.43 3.67 -4.15
C LEU A 104 -22.13 4.55 -3.11
N GLU A 105 -23.39 4.28 -2.77
CA GLU A 105 -24.10 5.03 -1.73
C GLU A 105 -23.60 4.67 -0.33
N THR A 106 -23.09 3.46 -0.13
CA THR A 106 -22.67 2.94 1.18
C THR A 106 -21.17 2.69 1.28
N ALA A 107 -20.44 2.79 0.17
CA ALA A 107 -19.04 2.37 0.04
C ALA A 107 -18.83 0.94 0.57
N LEU A 108 -19.72 0.03 0.19
CA LEU A 108 -19.60 -1.40 0.46
C LEU A 108 -19.85 -2.17 -0.83
N PRO A 109 -19.34 -3.41 -0.95
CA PRO A 109 -19.78 -4.33 -2.00
C PRO A 109 -21.29 -4.51 -2.07
N LYS A 110 -21.82 -4.66 -3.30
CA LYS A 110 -23.26 -4.77 -3.56
C LYS A 110 -23.85 -6.01 -2.88
N VAL A 111 -24.97 -5.80 -2.19
CA VAL A 111 -25.78 -6.85 -1.57
C VAL A 111 -27.18 -6.89 -2.15
N GLN A 112 -27.77 -8.09 -2.15
CA GLN A 112 -29.17 -8.34 -2.45
C GLN A 112 -29.74 -9.27 -1.38
N ASP A 113 -30.88 -8.91 -0.79
CA ASP A 113 -31.55 -9.69 0.26
C ASP A 113 -30.63 -10.03 1.46
N GLY A 114 -29.73 -9.09 1.81
CA GLY A 114 -28.74 -9.25 2.89
C GLY A 114 -27.54 -10.14 2.55
N MET A 115 -27.44 -10.62 1.30
CA MET A 115 -26.37 -11.48 0.81
C MET A 115 -25.50 -10.74 -0.22
N LEU A 116 -24.19 -11.01 -0.21
CA LEU A 116 -23.28 -10.47 -1.21
C LEU A 116 -23.67 -10.97 -2.62
N ILE A 117 -23.72 -10.05 -3.60
CA ILE A 117 -23.97 -10.44 -4.99
C ILE A 117 -22.73 -11.14 -5.55
N ILE A 118 -22.91 -12.36 -6.03
CA ILE A 118 -21.92 -13.14 -6.78
C ILE A 118 -22.34 -13.11 -8.25
N TYR A 119 -21.41 -12.74 -9.13
CA TYR A 119 -21.67 -12.61 -10.56
C TYR A 119 -21.11 -13.83 -11.27
N ASP A 120 -21.76 -14.23 -12.37
CA ASP A 120 -21.36 -15.41 -13.15
C ASP A 120 -19.94 -15.29 -13.69
N ASP A 121 -19.56 -14.10 -14.16
CA ASP A 121 -18.22 -13.79 -14.67
C ASP A 121 -17.37 -13.04 -13.63
N LYS A 122 -16.21 -13.62 -13.32
CA LYS A 122 -15.17 -12.99 -12.52
C LYS A 122 -14.34 -12.03 -13.37
N ILE A 123 -14.07 -10.83 -12.83
CA ILE A 123 -13.14 -9.89 -13.45
C ILE A 123 -11.71 -10.32 -13.12
N THR A 124 -10.87 -10.48 -14.13
CA THR A 124 -9.44 -10.77 -13.90
C THR A 124 -8.73 -9.48 -13.55
N LEU A 125 -8.08 -9.45 -12.39
CA LEU A 125 -7.20 -8.35 -12.03
C LEU A 125 -5.76 -8.73 -12.40
N PRO A 126 -5.14 -8.06 -13.39
CA PRO A 126 -3.76 -8.34 -13.73
C PRO A 126 -2.85 -7.94 -12.56
N GLY A 127 -1.88 -8.76 -12.20
CA GLY A 127 -0.96 -8.43 -11.11
C GLY A 127 0.46 -8.93 -11.28
N ARG A 128 0.76 -9.59 -12.40
CA ARG A 128 2.15 -9.93 -12.70
C ARG A 128 2.86 -8.74 -13.28
N LEU A 129 3.89 -8.27 -12.57
CA LEU A 129 4.60 -7.04 -12.93
C LEU A 129 5.31 -7.20 -14.28
N ALA A 130 5.90 -8.38 -14.50
CA ALA A 130 6.62 -8.75 -15.71
C ALA A 130 5.72 -8.89 -16.96
N ASP A 131 4.41 -9.09 -16.80
CA ASP A 131 3.50 -9.32 -17.94
C ASP A 131 3.05 -8.02 -18.61
N ILE A 132 3.41 -6.85 -18.06
CA ILE A 132 3.00 -5.55 -18.58
C ILE A 132 4.14 -4.89 -19.35
N ASP A 133 3.88 -4.60 -20.62
CA ASP A 133 4.68 -3.67 -21.40
C ASP A 133 4.47 -2.25 -20.89
N ILE A 134 5.45 -1.80 -20.12
CA ILE A 134 5.53 -0.49 -19.49
C ILE A 134 6.26 0.56 -20.36
N THR A 135 6.31 0.39 -21.68
CA THR A 135 6.70 1.50 -22.56
C THR A 135 5.65 2.62 -22.43
N PRO A 136 6.03 3.92 -22.36
CA PRO A 136 5.08 5.01 -22.18
C PRO A 136 3.92 4.98 -23.19
N ALA A 137 4.22 4.75 -24.47
CA ALA A 137 3.21 4.64 -25.52
C ALA A 137 2.23 3.47 -25.32
N LYS A 138 2.71 2.31 -24.85
CA LYS A 138 1.87 1.14 -24.62
C LYS A 138 1.02 1.31 -23.36
N LEU A 139 1.57 1.90 -22.30
CA LEU A 139 0.83 2.22 -21.08
C LEU A 139 -0.30 3.21 -21.35
N THR A 140 -0.03 4.33 -22.03
CA THR A 140 -1.07 5.28 -22.45
C THR A 140 -2.19 4.58 -23.20
N ARG A 141 -1.84 3.79 -24.22
CA ARG A 141 -2.83 3.06 -25.02
C ARG A 141 -3.64 2.07 -24.18
N ASN A 142 -3.00 1.29 -23.32
CA ASN A 142 -3.70 0.33 -22.47
C ASN A 142 -4.63 1.04 -21.47
N PHE A 143 -4.24 2.21 -20.97
CA PHE A 143 -5.09 3.05 -20.12
C PHE A 143 -6.31 3.57 -20.89
N GLU A 144 -6.13 4.08 -22.10
CA GLU A 144 -7.23 4.54 -22.95
C GLU A 144 -8.21 3.39 -23.27
N GLU A 145 -7.68 2.21 -23.64
CA GLU A 145 -8.48 1.01 -23.90
C GLU A 145 -9.28 0.59 -22.65
N PHE A 146 -8.65 0.63 -21.47
CA PHE A 146 -9.31 0.35 -20.20
C PHE A 146 -10.44 1.35 -19.90
N CYS A 147 -10.16 2.65 -19.98
CA CYS A 147 -11.15 3.72 -19.79
C CYS A 147 -12.31 3.61 -20.79
N HIS A 148 -12.03 3.23 -22.04
CA HIS A 148 -13.07 2.98 -23.04
C HIS A 148 -13.94 1.77 -22.68
N SER A 149 -13.33 0.68 -22.16
CA SER A 149 -14.08 -0.51 -21.75
C SER A 149 -15.08 -0.24 -20.61
N LEU A 150 -14.82 0.77 -19.77
CA LEU A 150 -15.72 1.18 -18.70
C LEU A 150 -16.95 1.95 -19.18
N GLN A 151 -16.99 2.36 -20.45
CA GLN A 151 -18.13 3.13 -20.99
C GLN A 151 -19.45 2.35 -20.93
N THR A 152 -19.40 1.02 -20.85
CA THR A 152 -20.57 0.16 -20.73
C THR A 152 -21.03 -0.05 -19.29
N ALA A 153 -20.30 0.46 -18.28
CA ALA A 153 -20.68 0.34 -16.88
C ALA A 153 -21.82 1.30 -16.52
N GLU A 154 -22.77 0.80 -15.72
CA GLU A 154 -23.79 1.65 -15.09
C GLU A 154 -23.12 2.64 -14.14
N ARG A 155 -23.55 3.91 -14.16
CA ARG A 155 -22.94 5.00 -13.37
C ARG A 155 -21.41 5.10 -13.55
N LYS A 156 -20.93 4.92 -14.79
CA LYS A 156 -19.49 4.89 -15.13
C LYS A 156 -18.67 6.01 -14.50
N ASP A 157 -19.21 7.23 -14.45
CA ASP A 157 -18.47 8.40 -13.94
C ASP A 157 -18.30 8.28 -12.42
N ASP A 158 -19.35 7.88 -11.70
CA ASP A 158 -19.27 7.65 -10.25
C ASP A 158 -18.36 6.46 -9.90
N VAL A 159 -18.41 5.39 -10.69
CA VAL A 159 -17.52 4.21 -10.55
C VAL A 159 -16.07 4.63 -10.75
N PHE A 160 -15.80 5.43 -11.79
CA PHE A 160 -14.47 5.92 -12.08
C PHE A 160 -13.95 6.83 -10.97
N GLN A 161 -14.77 7.77 -10.48
CA GLN A 161 -14.41 8.65 -9.36
C GLN A 161 -14.14 7.87 -8.07
N TYR A 162 -14.99 6.90 -7.74
CA TYR A 162 -14.75 6.06 -6.56
C TYR A 162 -13.52 5.17 -6.71
N GLY A 163 -13.29 4.62 -7.90
CA GLY A 163 -12.08 3.85 -8.22
C GLY A 163 -10.80 4.69 -8.11
N LEU A 164 -10.83 5.93 -8.60
CA LEU A 164 -9.71 6.88 -8.46
C LEU A 164 -9.46 7.24 -7.00
N PHE A 165 -10.52 7.41 -6.21
CA PHE A 165 -10.43 7.65 -4.77
C PHE A 165 -9.78 6.47 -4.03
N LEU A 166 -10.19 5.23 -4.34
CA LEU A 166 -9.56 4.03 -3.78
C LEU A 166 -8.09 3.90 -4.22
N TYR A 167 -7.78 4.20 -5.48
CA TYR A 167 -6.42 4.22 -6.00
C TYR A 167 -5.55 5.21 -5.23
N GLU A 168 -6.06 6.43 -5.00
CA GLU A 168 -5.36 7.48 -4.27
C GLU A 168 -4.95 7.04 -2.87
N ILE A 169 -5.86 6.37 -2.15
CA ILE A 169 -5.58 5.80 -0.83
C ILE A 169 -4.53 4.68 -0.93
N GLY A 170 -4.72 3.75 -1.87
CA GLY A 170 -3.84 2.59 -2.03
C GLY A 170 -2.41 2.98 -2.40
N ILE A 171 -2.23 3.92 -3.33
CA ILE A 171 -0.90 4.35 -3.77
C ILE A 171 -0.21 5.18 -2.69
N ARG A 172 -0.98 5.97 -1.93
CA ARG A 172 -0.48 6.66 -0.73
C ARG A 172 0.03 5.66 0.31
N PHE A 173 -0.68 4.54 0.51
CA PHE A 173 -0.21 3.47 1.40
C PHE A 173 1.16 2.95 0.98
N ILE A 174 1.36 2.60 -0.30
CA ILE A 174 2.64 2.09 -0.79
C ILE A 174 3.78 3.07 -0.49
N VAL A 175 3.65 4.33 -0.90
CA VAL A 175 4.75 5.30 -0.74
C VAL A 175 5.01 5.67 0.73
N MET A 176 3.95 5.75 1.55
CA MET A 176 4.09 6.03 2.97
C MET A 176 4.69 4.85 3.74
N HIS A 177 4.35 3.62 3.37
CA HIS A 177 4.94 2.41 3.94
C HIS A 177 6.46 2.38 3.74
N GLU A 178 6.94 2.61 2.51
CA GLU A 178 8.38 2.72 2.23
C GLU A 178 9.04 3.90 2.95
N CYS A 179 8.33 5.02 3.06
CA CYS A 179 8.79 6.15 3.85
C CYS A 179 8.94 5.79 5.34
N MET A 180 8.02 5.00 5.90
CA MET A 180 8.11 4.53 7.28
C MET A 180 9.31 3.61 7.50
N HIS A 181 9.69 2.78 6.53
CA HIS A 181 10.94 2.02 6.62
C HIS A 181 12.18 2.92 6.77
N ILE A 182 12.18 4.10 6.16
CA ILE A 182 13.26 5.08 6.28
C ILE A 182 13.18 5.78 7.64
N ILE A 183 12.01 6.36 7.96
CA ILE A 183 11.80 7.18 9.16
C ILE A 183 12.00 6.39 10.45
N LEU A 184 11.50 5.16 10.50
CA LEU A 184 11.62 4.29 11.68
C LEU A 184 13.02 3.66 11.80
N GLY A 185 13.89 3.87 10.81
CA GLY A 185 15.28 3.41 10.81
C GLY A 185 15.46 1.96 10.38
N HIS A 186 14.48 1.35 9.72
CA HIS A 186 14.58 -0.02 9.21
C HIS A 186 15.69 -0.11 8.16
N THR A 187 15.71 0.80 7.18
CA THR A 187 16.75 0.85 6.14
C THR A 187 18.15 1.02 6.73
N ALA A 188 18.31 1.94 7.69
CA ALA A 188 19.58 2.20 8.36
C ALA A 188 20.03 1.00 9.23
N TYR A 189 19.10 0.31 9.90
CA TYR A 189 19.37 -0.92 10.63
C TYR A 189 19.89 -2.00 9.69
N LEU A 190 19.17 -2.29 8.60
CA LEU A 190 19.56 -3.30 7.62
C LEU A 190 20.92 -3.01 7.00
N ARG A 191 21.19 -1.75 6.63
CA ARG A 191 22.49 -1.35 6.10
C ARG A 191 23.61 -1.55 7.12
N LYS A 192 23.46 -1.03 8.34
CA LYS A 192 24.54 -1.03 9.35
C LYS A 192 24.78 -2.41 9.96
N LYS A 193 23.74 -3.23 10.10
CA LYS A 193 23.82 -4.54 10.77
C LYS A 193 24.03 -5.69 9.80
N LEU A 194 23.50 -5.59 8.58
CA LEU A 194 23.46 -6.70 7.61
C LEU A 194 24.11 -6.36 6.28
N GLY A 195 24.64 -5.14 6.10
CA GLY A 195 25.27 -4.72 4.84
C GLY A 195 24.29 -4.57 3.67
N MET A 196 22.99 -4.51 3.95
CA MET A 196 21.95 -4.38 2.92
C MET A 196 21.74 -2.91 2.57
N ASN A 197 22.19 -2.49 1.38
CA ASN A 197 22.12 -1.08 0.98
C ASN A 197 20.72 -0.62 0.52
N LEU A 198 19.88 -1.57 0.11
CA LEU A 198 18.49 -1.34 -0.26
C LEU A 198 17.60 -2.24 0.59
N LEU A 199 16.48 -1.69 1.05
CA LEU A 199 15.36 -2.49 1.52
C LEU A 199 14.44 -2.68 0.32
N ILE A 200 14.54 -3.83 -0.32
CA ILE A 200 13.58 -4.26 -1.34
C ILE A 200 12.49 -5.02 -0.58
N GLU A 201 11.22 -4.62 -0.73
CA GLU A 201 10.09 -5.10 0.08
C GLU A 201 10.14 -6.64 0.20
N ILE A 202 10.44 -7.33 -0.91
CA ILE A 202 10.73 -8.78 -0.91
C ILE A 202 11.91 -9.10 -1.83
N SER A 203 12.95 -9.70 -1.26
CA SER A 203 14.12 -10.17 -2.00
C SER A 203 14.71 -11.43 -1.35
N SER A 204 15.38 -12.28 -2.12
CA SER A 204 16.11 -13.45 -1.59
C SER A 204 17.07 -13.05 -0.48
N GLN A 205 17.77 -11.92 -0.64
CA GLN A 205 18.66 -11.36 0.37
C GLN A 205 17.93 -11.11 1.70
N ARG A 206 16.71 -10.59 1.67
CA ARG A 206 15.91 -10.34 2.87
C ARG A 206 15.40 -11.64 3.51
N GLU A 207 14.93 -12.58 2.70
CA GLU A 207 14.39 -13.87 3.16
C GLU A 207 15.48 -14.80 3.75
N GLU A 208 16.71 -14.73 3.23
CA GLU A 208 17.84 -15.53 3.69
C GLU A 208 18.49 -14.98 4.96
N ASN A 209 18.64 -13.65 5.07
CA ASN A 209 19.46 -13.04 6.12
C ASN A 209 18.69 -12.65 7.39
N LEU A 210 17.36 -12.54 7.33
CA LEU A 210 16.55 -12.09 8.47
C LEU A 210 15.69 -13.20 9.05
N HIS A 211 15.60 -13.21 10.38
CA HIS A 211 14.68 -14.09 11.09
C HIS A 211 13.22 -13.65 10.85
N LYS A 212 12.30 -14.60 10.59
CA LYS A 212 10.84 -14.36 10.34
C LYS A 212 10.24 -13.30 11.25
N LYS A 213 10.43 -13.46 12.55
CA LYS A 213 9.89 -12.53 13.57
C LYS A 213 10.42 -11.11 13.46
N LEU A 214 11.70 -10.94 13.14
CA LEU A 214 12.29 -9.61 12.97
C LEU A 214 11.69 -8.95 11.74
N ASN A 215 11.69 -9.68 10.62
CA ASN A 215 11.14 -9.22 9.35
C ASN A 215 9.67 -8.77 9.47
N GLN A 216 8.80 -9.62 10.02
CA GLN A 216 7.39 -9.30 10.20
C GLN A 216 7.17 -8.14 11.16
N ALA A 217 8.05 -7.92 12.14
CA ALA A 217 7.95 -6.79 13.06
C ALA A 217 8.33 -5.47 12.38
N LEU A 218 9.31 -5.47 11.47
CA LEU A 218 9.62 -4.31 10.61
C LEU A 218 8.39 -3.91 9.78
N GLU A 219 7.80 -4.91 9.12
CA GLU A 219 6.60 -4.74 8.28
C GLU A 219 5.42 -4.23 9.10
N PHE A 220 5.14 -4.85 10.25
CA PHE A 220 4.07 -4.42 11.16
C PHE A 220 4.24 -2.96 11.61
N LEU A 221 5.46 -2.54 11.93
CA LEU A 221 5.77 -1.15 12.30
C LEU A 221 5.53 -0.17 11.14
N ALA A 222 5.92 -0.53 9.91
CA ALA A 222 5.67 0.30 8.75
C ALA A 222 4.16 0.38 8.42
N ASP A 223 3.47 -0.77 8.44
CA ASP A 223 2.03 -0.89 8.19
C ASP A 223 1.20 -0.07 9.17
N ARG A 224 1.42 -0.24 10.49
CA ARG A 224 0.62 0.44 11.51
C ARG A 224 0.73 1.96 11.41
N ASN A 225 1.95 2.49 11.24
CA ASN A 225 2.16 3.93 11.18
C ASN A 225 1.56 4.51 9.90
N THR A 226 1.66 3.75 8.81
CA THR A 226 1.10 4.13 7.51
C THR A 226 -0.42 4.15 7.54
N VAL A 227 -1.06 3.05 7.98
CA VAL A 227 -2.52 2.94 7.96
C VAL A 227 -3.17 3.95 8.90
N CYS A 228 -2.62 4.14 10.10
CA CYS A 228 -3.12 5.12 11.05
C CYS A 228 -2.93 6.54 10.53
N GLY A 229 -1.76 6.85 9.96
CA GLY A 229 -1.49 8.17 9.36
C GLY A 229 -2.45 8.49 8.21
N ILE A 230 -2.68 7.52 7.31
CA ILE A 230 -3.62 7.68 6.19
C ILE A 230 -5.04 7.86 6.69
N LEU A 231 -5.50 7.05 7.64
CA LEU A 231 -6.85 7.15 8.18
C LEU A 231 -7.09 8.52 8.83
N VAL A 232 -6.18 8.98 9.68
CA VAL A 232 -6.27 10.30 10.32
C VAL A 232 -6.28 11.40 9.27
N GLN A 233 -5.34 11.39 8.32
CA GLN A 233 -5.27 12.41 7.28
C GLN A 233 -6.50 12.41 6.39
N ALA A 234 -7.06 11.25 6.05
CA ALA A 234 -8.29 11.15 5.27
C ALA A 234 -9.52 11.65 6.05
N LEU A 235 -9.60 11.37 7.36
CA LEU A 235 -10.66 11.88 8.23
C LEU A 235 -10.58 13.40 8.44
N ASP A 236 -9.38 13.97 8.36
CA ASP A 236 -9.15 15.42 8.44
C ASP A 236 -9.36 16.16 7.10
N GLY A 237 -9.73 15.43 6.04
CA GLY A 237 -9.93 16.01 4.71
C GLY A 237 -8.65 16.17 3.87
N ASN A 238 -7.50 15.68 4.34
CA ASN A 238 -6.21 15.90 3.69
C ASN A 238 -5.94 14.88 2.57
N LEU A 239 -6.81 14.89 1.56
CA LEU A 239 -6.72 14.12 0.32
C LEU A 239 -6.89 15.06 -0.89
N LEU A 240 -6.29 14.69 -2.02
CA LEU A 240 -6.41 15.42 -3.27
C LEU A 240 -7.76 15.19 -3.94
N HIS A 241 -8.28 13.97 -3.87
CA HIS A 241 -9.57 13.66 -4.43
C HIS A 241 -10.66 14.49 -3.73
N SER A 242 -11.62 14.97 -4.52
CA SER A 242 -12.75 15.74 -4.02
C SER A 242 -13.51 15.00 -2.92
N TYR A 243 -13.66 13.68 -3.04
CA TYR A 243 -14.37 12.82 -2.07
C TYR A 243 -13.70 12.80 -0.70
N GLY A 244 -12.40 13.08 -0.63
CA GLY A 244 -11.69 13.21 0.62
C GLY A 244 -12.04 14.48 1.38
N ASN A 245 -12.60 15.50 0.72
CA ASN A 245 -12.99 16.77 1.36
C ASN A 245 -14.52 16.97 1.41
N ASN A 246 -15.20 16.51 0.37
CA ASN A 246 -16.64 16.69 0.15
C ASN A 246 -17.21 15.39 -0.39
N ILE A 247 -17.90 14.63 0.45
CA ILE A 247 -18.62 13.44 0.00
C ILE A 247 -19.75 13.83 -0.95
N PRO A 248 -19.92 13.14 -2.10
CA PRO A 248 -21.07 13.34 -2.97
C PRO A 248 -22.40 13.19 -2.24
N GLU A 249 -23.41 13.97 -2.66
CA GLU A 249 -24.75 13.96 -2.05
C GLU A 249 -25.46 12.61 -2.12
N PHE A 250 -25.10 11.74 -3.06
CA PHE A 250 -25.70 10.40 -3.17
C PHE A 250 -25.18 9.42 -2.11
N ILE A 251 -24.12 9.75 -1.37
CA ILE A 251 -23.59 8.90 -0.31
C ILE A 251 -24.50 8.99 0.92
N LYS A 252 -24.96 7.83 1.38
CA LYS A 252 -25.97 7.67 2.45
C LYS A 252 -25.38 7.35 3.82
N VAL A 253 -24.06 7.30 3.92
CA VAL A 253 -23.34 7.13 5.18
C VAL A 253 -22.60 8.42 5.54
N ASP A 254 -22.31 8.62 6.82
CA ASP A 254 -21.54 9.77 7.24
C ASP A 254 -20.10 9.72 6.68
N PHE A 255 -19.48 10.90 6.60
CA PHE A 255 -18.13 11.06 6.08
C PHE A 255 -17.11 10.11 6.72
N SER A 256 -17.13 9.96 8.04
CA SER A 256 -16.14 9.13 8.74
C SER A 256 -16.31 7.64 8.40
N THR A 257 -17.55 7.18 8.26
CA THR A 257 -17.86 5.81 7.82
C THR A 257 -17.43 5.59 6.37
N PHE A 258 -17.72 6.53 5.48
CA PHE A 258 -17.29 6.47 4.09
C PHE A 258 -15.77 6.36 3.93
N ILE A 259 -15.02 7.22 4.65
CA ILE A 259 -13.56 7.23 4.64
C ILE A 259 -13.00 5.91 5.16
N ALA A 260 -13.41 5.48 6.37
CA ALA A 260 -12.88 4.26 6.98
C ALA A 260 -13.13 3.02 6.11
N ARG A 261 -14.36 2.86 5.57
CA ARG A 261 -14.68 1.77 4.65
C ARG A 261 -13.80 1.80 3.41
N SER A 262 -13.57 2.98 2.84
CA SER A 262 -12.76 3.14 1.63
C SER A 262 -11.28 2.84 1.88
N VAL A 263 -10.74 3.22 3.04
CA VAL A 263 -9.38 2.87 3.45
C VAL A 263 -9.22 1.36 3.57
N VAL A 264 -10.12 0.68 4.28
CA VAL A 264 -10.11 -0.78 4.41
C VAL A 264 -10.12 -1.46 3.04
N GLN A 265 -11.02 -1.03 2.15
CA GLN A 265 -11.16 -1.60 0.81
C GLN A 265 -9.93 -1.38 -0.07
N ALA A 266 -9.37 -0.18 -0.09
CA ALA A 266 -8.16 0.13 -0.86
C ALA A 266 -6.98 -0.75 -0.44
N ILE A 267 -6.79 -0.94 0.87
CA ILE A 267 -5.71 -1.79 1.39
C ILE A 267 -6.01 -3.28 1.10
N CYS A 268 -7.26 -3.74 1.21
CA CYS A 268 -7.63 -5.10 0.79
C CYS A 268 -7.27 -5.35 -0.68
N ILE A 269 -7.60 -4.42 -1.58
CA ILE A 269 -7.27 -4.52 -3.01
C ILE A 269 -5.75 -4.62 -3.18
N LEU A 270 -4.99 -3.73 -2.55
CA LEU A 270 -3.54 -3.71 -2.59
C LEU A 270 -2.93 -5.07 -2.21
N MET A 271 -3.38 -5.66 -1.11
CA MET A 271 -2.88 -6.94 -0.61
C MET A 271 -3.17 -8.12 -1.56
N HIS A 272 -4.14 -7.97 -2.47
CA HIS A 272 -4.47 -8.98 -3.47
C HIS A 272 -3.78 -8.77 -4.82
N GLN A 273 -3.28 -7.56 -5.10
CA GLN A 273 -2.77 -7.16 -6.42
C GLN A 273 -1.36 -7.62 -6.73
N PHE A 274 -0.48 -7.68 -5.74
CA PHE A 274 0.94 -7.95 -5.99
C PHE A 274 1.31 -9.33 -5.41
N PRO A 275 1.25 -10.40 -6.22
CA PRO A 275 1.51 -11.76 -5.78
C PRO A 275 3.01 -12.00 -5.69
N TYR A 276 3.56 -11.52 -4.60
CA TYR A 276 4.95 -11.67 -4.19
C TYR A 276 5.60 -13.04 -4.49
N LYS A 277 4.82 -14.14 -4.40
CA LYS A 277 5.25 -15.52 -4.70
C LYS A 277 5.47 -15.80 -6.19
N LEU A 278 4.61 -15.24 -7.05
CA LEU A 278 4.58 -15.52 -8.49
C LEU A 278 5.66 -14.76 -9.28
N GLU A 279 6.16 -13.65 -8.73
CA GLU A 279 7.20 -12.83 -9.36
C GLU A 279 8.61 -13.36 -9.09
N ASN A 280 8.86 -13.92 -7.90
CA ASN A 280 10.22 -14.26 -7.45
C ASN A 280 10.54 -15.76 -7.46
N ASN A 281 9.62 -16.63 -7.91
CA ASN A 281 9.77 -18.09 -7.87
C ASN A 281 10.28 -18.62 -6.51
N LEU A 282 9.91 -17.95 -5.41
CA LEU A 282 10.36 -18.31 -4.07
C LEU A 282 9.64 -19.59 -3.61
N ASP A 283 10.37 -20.50 -2.97
CA ASP A 283 9.77 -21.67 -2.34
C ASP A 283 8.71 -21.23 -1.32
N SER A 284 7.52 -21.84 -1.40
CA SER A 284 6.39 -21.63 -0.49
C SER A 284 6.75 -21.66 1.00
N SER A 285 7.82 -22.37 1.38
CA SER A 285 8.32 -22.48 2.75
C SER A 285 9.18 -21.30 3.24
N LEU A 286 9.56 -20.36 2.35
CA LEU A 286 10.58 -19.35 2.62
C LEU A 286 10.08 -17.93 2.93
N LEU A 287 8.78 -17.63 2.86
CA LEU A 287 8.31 -16.26 3.14
C LEU A 287 8.35 -15.94 4.65
N LYS A 288 9.45 -15.32 5.05
CA LYS A 288 9.70 -14.78 6.37
C LYS A 288 9.32 -13.30 6.47
N THR A 289 9.23 -12.59 5.34
CA THR A 289 9.02 -11.12 5.32
C THR A 289 7.62 -10.68 5.68
N HIS A 290 6.61 -11.02 4.86
CA HIS A 290 5.22 -10.68 5.16
C HIS A 290 4.47 -11.91 5.67
N PRO A 291 3.63 -11.76 6.71
CA PRO A 291 2.66 -12.80 7.01
C PRO A 291 1.62 -12.89 5.88
N HIS A 292 0.73 -13.86 5.97
CA HIS A 292 -0.40 -13.96 5.04
C HIS A 292 -1.18 -12.63 4.96
N PRO A 293 -1.64 -12.19 3.76
CA PRO A 293 -2.42 -10.96 3.58
C PRO A 293 -3.56 -10.77 4.60
N TYR A 294 -4.23 -11.86 5.00
CA TYR A 294 -5.27 -11.79 6.05
C TYR A 294 -4.73 -11.35 7.40
N VAL A 295 -3.60 -11.93 7.83
CA VAL A 295 -2.98 -11.61 9.11
C VAL A 295 -2.51 -10.17 9.09
N ARG A 296 -1.88 -9.74 7.99
CA ARG A 296 -1.49 -8.33 7.78
C ARG A 296 -2.70 -7.40 7.85
N MET A 297 -3.80 -7.73 7.17
CA MET A 297 -5.05 -6.96 7.23
C MET A 297 -5.68 -6.96 8.62
N GLN A 298 -5.66 -8.09 9.35
CA GLN A 298 -6.16 -8.16 10.73
C GLN A 298 -5.38 -7.18 11.61
N TRP A 299 -4.05 -7.18 11.52
CA TRP A 299 -3.19 -6.25 12.25
C TRP A 299 -3.54 -4.79 11.95
N MET A 300 -3.63 -4.42 10.66
CA MET A 300 -3.97 -3.05 10.25
C MET A 300 -5.38 -2.65 10.68
N ASN A 301 -6.35 -3.56 10.59
CA ASN A 301 -7.72 -3.32 11.03
C ASN A 301 -7.80 -3.08 12.54
N THR A 302 -7.07 -3.84 13.35
CA THR A 302 -6.98 -3.59 14.80
C THR A 302 -6.37 -2.23 15.09
N GLU A 303 -5.30 -1.83 14.38
CA GLU A 303 -4.68 -0.51 14.55
C GLU A 303 -5.63 0.63 14.13
N MET A 304 -6.34 0.50 13.01
CA MET A 304 -7.41 1.44 12.63
C MET A 304 -8.55 1.47 13.65
N GLY A 305 -8.87 0.31 14.23
CA GLY A 305 -9.87 0.14 15.29
C GLY A 305 -9.62 1.03 16.49
N ASN A 306 -8.36 1.21 16.87
CA ASN A 306 -7.97 2.09 17.97
C ASN A 306 -8.21 3.58 17.68
N HIS A 307 -8.36 3.96 16.41
CA HIS A 307 -8.64 5.34 15.98
C HIS A 307 -10.13 5.62 15.76
N VAL A 308 -10.98 4.59 15.67
CA VAL A 308 -12.45 4.74 15.58
C VAL A 308 -13.06 4.56 16.97
N VAL A 309 -13.96 5.47 17.38
CA VAL A 309 -14.46 5.50 18.76
C VAL A 309 -15.64 4.54 18.94
N GLY A 310 -15.45 3.49 19.74
CA GLY A 310 -16.52 2.60 20.21
C GLY A 310 -16.68 1.30 19.40
N GLU A 311 -17.07 0.22 20.09
CA GLU A 311 -17.15 -1.14 19.54
C GLU A 311 -18.12 -1.25 18.35
N GLU A 312 -19.29 -0.60 18.43
CA GLU A 312 -20.27 -0.57 17.33
C GLU A 312 -19.70 0.11 16.06
N GLN A 313 -18.92 1.17 16.24
CA GLN A 313 -18.27 1.86 15.12
C GLN A 313 -17.13 1.03 14.53
N PHE A 314 -16.38 0.29 15.36
CA PHE A 314 -15.34 -0.60 14.87
C PHE A 314 -15.90 -1.70 13.97
N ALA A 315 -16.99 -2.34 14.40
CA ALA A 315 -17.68 -3.36 13.61
C ALA A 315 -18.18 -2.80 12.27
N GLU A 316 -18.86 -1.65 12.29
CA GLU A 316 -19.47 -1.05 11.10
C GLU A 316 -18.44 -0.45 10.13
N LYS A 317 -17.41 0.23 10.65
CA LYS A 317 -16.45 1.01 9.85
C LYS A 317 -15.25 0.20 9.40
N ILE A 318 -14.90 -0.88 10.10
CA ILE A 318 -13.68 -1.66 9.83
C ILE A 318 -13.97 -3.14 9.55
N VAL A 319 -14.67 -3.84 10.46
CA VAL A 319 -14.85 -5.30 10.33
C VAL A 319 -15.78 -5.66 9.18
N LEU A 320 -16.92 -4.99 9.06
CA LEU A 320 -17.89 -5.19 7.99
C LEU A 320 -17.31 -4.95 6.59
N PRO A 321 -16.71 -3.78 6.26
CA PRO A 321 -16.12 -3.56 4.95
C PRO A 321 -14.96 -4.52 4.67
N PHE A 322 -14.19 -4.92 5.69
CA PHE A 322 -13.15 -5.93 5.52
C PHE A 322 -13.73 -7.26 5.07
N GLY A 323 -14.71 -7.80 5.80
CA GLY A 323 -15.35 -9.07 5.46
C GLY A 323 -15.99 -9.05 4.07
N TYR A 324 -16.66 -7.95 3.72
CA TYR A 324 -17.28 -7.78 2.42
C TYR A 324 -16.27 -7.66 1.29
N ALA A 325 -15.22 -6.85 1.47
CA ALA A 325 -14.16 -6.70 0.48
C ALA A 325 -13.47 -8.03 0.20
N MET A 326 -13.19 -8.77 1.26
CA MET A 326 -12.61 -10.10 1.18
C MET A 326 -13.49 -11.09 0.41
N ALA A 327 -14.76 -11.19 0.79
CA ALA A 327 -15.71 -12.06 0.11
C ALA A 327 -15.89 -11.66 -1.36
N THR A 328 -15.88 -10.37 -1.65
CA THR A 328 -16.00 -9.83 -3.00
C THR A 328 -14.79 -10.17 -3.85
N LEU A 329 -13.58 -9.92 -3.37
CA LEU A 329 -12.33 -10.28 -4.07
C LEU A 329 -12.26 -11.78 -4.34
N ALA A 330 -12.66 -12.63 -3.40
CA ALA A 330 -12.63 -14.08 -3.58
C ALA A 330 -13.67 -14.60 -4.60
N ASN A 331 -14.89 -14.04 -4.58
CA ASN A 331 -16.00 -14.58 -5.37
C ASN A 331 -16.21 -13.89 -6.72
N ASN A 332 -15.83 -12.61 -6.85
CA ASN A 332 -16.12 -11.81 -8.04
C ASN A 332 -14.88 -11.45 -8.86
N PHE A 333 -13.68 -11.78 -8.38
CA PHE A 333 -12.43 -11.47 -9.07
C PHE A 333 -11.54 -12.70 -9.19
N VAL A 334 -10.78 -12.77 -10.29
CA VAL A 334 -9.60 -13.62 -10.39
C VAL A 334 -8.44 -12.74 -9.94
N THR A 335 -8.00 -12.93 -8.70
CA THR A 335 -6.93 -12.15 -8.11
C THR A 335 -5.59 -12.88 -8.26
N PRO A 336 -4.48 -12.13 -8.41
CA PRO A 336 -3.15 -12.71 -8.42
C PRO A 336 -2.80 -13.44 -7.10
N ASN A 337 -3.22 -12.89 -5.96
CA ASN A 337 -3.23 -13.59 -4.66
C ASN A 337 -4.67 -14.02 -4.33
N SER A 338 -5.02 -15.27 -4.63
CA SER A 338 -6.31 -15.86 -4.23
C SER A 338 -6.17 -16.55 -2.88
N TRP A 339 -6.97 -16.12 -1.92
CA TRP A 339 -6.92 -16.68 -0.56
C TRP A 339 -7.52 -18.08 -0.47
N ALA A 340 -8.43 -18.43 -1.38
CA ALA A 340 -8.95 -19.78 -1.49
C ALA A 340 -7.84 -20.79 -1.87
N ASP A 341 -6.77 -20.32 -2.50
CA ASP A 341 -5.63 -21.15 -2.87
C ASP A 341 -4.60 -21.28 -1.74
N VAL A 342 -4.58 -20.35 -0.79
CA VAL A 342 -3.73 -20.43 0.41
C VAL A 342 -4.23 -21.51 1.39
N ASN A 343 -5.53 -21.80 1.44
CA ASN A 343 -6.03 -22.99 2.16
C ASN A 343 -5.51 -24.32 1.57
N LYS A 344 -4.95 -24.30 0.35
CA LYS A 344 -4.34 -25.46 -0.33
C LYS A 344 -2.81 -25.42 -0.31
N GLU A 345 -2.21 -24.25 -0.10
CA GLU A 345 -0.79 -24.12 0.20
C GLU A 345 -0.58 -24.63 1.62
N ASN A 346 0.45 -25.45 1.85
CA ASN A 346 0.75 -26.05 3.15
C ASN A 346 1.09 -25.00 4.22
N ILE A 347 0.11 -24.26 4.72
CA ILE A 347 0.18 -23.66 6.05
C ILE A 347 0.16 -24.85 6.99
N ASP A 348 1.26 -25.05 7.71
CA ASP A 348 1.32 -26.05 8.76
C ASP A 348 0.14 -25.81 9.71
N TYR A 349 -0.78 -26.77 9.79
CA TYR A 349 -1.99 -26.67 10.62
C TYR A 349 -1.67 -26.48 12.11
N SER A 350 -0.41 -26.67 12.53
CA SER A 350 0.08 -26.32 13.86
C SER A 350 0.24 -24.80 14.07
N GLU A 351 0.24 -23.98 13.01
CA GLU A 351 0.26 -22.51 13.06
C GLU A 351 -1.15 -21.89 13.11
N LYS A 352 -2.21 -22.64 13.48
CA LYS A 352 -3.58 -22.12 13.68
C LYS A 352 -3.68 -20.96 14.70
N GLU A 353 -2.65 -20.75 15.52
CA GLU A 353 -2.50 -19.58 16.40
C GLU A 353 -2.25 -18.26 15.64
N MET A 354 -1.92 -18.30 14.33
CA MET A 354 -1.63 -17.12 13.50
C MET A 354 -2.86 -16.23 13.19
N PHE A 355 -4.07 -16.71 13.48
CA PHE A 355 -5.33 -16.00 13.23
C PHE A 355 -6.05 -15.66 14.53
N SER A 356 -5.32 -15.05 15.47
CA SER A 356 -5.81 -14.79 16.82
C SER A 356 -5.28 -13.48 17.38
N ASP A 357 -5.94 -12.94 18.40
CA ASP A 357 -5.47 -11.78 19.15
C ASP A 357 -4.06 -12.02 19.71
N PHE A 358 -3.73 -13.26 20.06
CA PHE A 358 -2.38 -13.66 20.47
C PHE A 358 -1.33 -13.36 19.39
N SER A 359 -1.62 -13.61 18.11
CA SER A 359 -0.69 -13.30 17.01
C SER A 359 -0.40 -11.80 16.91
N TYR A 360 -1.42 -10.96 17.14
CA TYR A 360 -1.30 -9.51 17.14
C TYR A 360 -0.52 -9.01 18.35
N GLU A 361 -0.87 -9.45 19.56
CA GLU A 361 -0.14 -9.11 20.78
C GLU A 361 1.33 -9.52 20.70
N TYR A 362 1.57 -10.71 20.14
CA TYR A 362 2.91 -11.24 19.91
C TYR A 362 3.74 -10.33 19.00
N ILE A 363 3.24 -10.03 17.80
CA ILE A 363 3.99 -9.20 16.84
C ILE A 363 4.16 -7.78 17.36
N SER A 364 3.14 -7.23 18.03
CA SER A 364 3.18 -5.89 18.63
C SER A 364 4.25 -5.80 19.72
N GLY A 365 4.33 -6.81 20.61
CA GLY A 365 5.39 -6.90 21.61
C GLY A 365 6.79 -7.05 21.02
N CYS A 366 6.94 -7.80 19.91
CA CYS A 366 8.19 -7.88 19.17
C CYS A 366 8.58 -6.53 18.56
N ALA A 367 7.64 -5.88 17.87
CA ALA A 367 7.80 -4.57 17.27
C ALA A 367 8.21 -3.50 18.28
N GLN A 368 7.57 -3.45 19.45
CA GLN A 368 7.89 -2.48 20.50
C GLN A 368 9.34 -2.62 21.00
N LYS A 369 9.84 -3.85 21.16
CA LYS A 369 11.23 -4.10 21.57
C LYS A 369 12.22 -3.65 20.50
N LEU A 370 11.93 -3.97 19.25
CA LEU A 370 12.78 -3.65 18.12
C LEU A 370 12.81 -2.16 17.80
N GLN A 371 11.67 -1.47 17.94
CA GLN A 371 11.56 -0.04 17.63
C GLN A 371 12.64 0.76 18.36
N ASN A 372 12.88 0.50 19.65
CA ASN A 372 13.89 1.22 20.42
C ASN A 372 15.32 1.00 19.89
N GLU A 373 15.65 -0.21 19.42
CA GLU A 373 16.96 -0.51 18.85
C GLU A 373 17.14 0.21 17.50
N MET A 374 16.14 0.14 16.63
CA MET A 374 16.18 0.68 15.28
C MET A 374 16.10 2.20 15.26
N TRP A 375 15.31 2.78 16.18
CA TRP A 375 15.19 4.22 16.36
C TRP A 375 16.54 4.89 16.64
N ASN A 376 17.45 4.21 17.34
CA ASN A 376 18.80 4.72 17.57
C ASN A 376 19.64 4.78 16.28
N LEU A 377 19.33 3.91 15.31
CA LEU A 377 20.00 3.84 14.01
C LEU A 377 19.32 4.66 12.93
N ALA A 378 18.05 5.04 13.15
CA ALA A 378 17.26 5.86 12.24
C ALA A 378 18.05 7.10 11.80
N PRO A 379 18.02 7.43 10.50
CA PRO A 379 18.75 8.56 9.98
C PRO A 379 18.37 9.81 10.76
N VAL A 380 19.38 10.48 11.32
CA VAL A 380 19.20 11.82 11.89
C VAL A 380 19.38 12.78 10.74
N TYR A 381 18.27 13.10 10.10
CA TYR A 381 18.24 14.26 9.24
C TYR A 381 18.28 15.51 10.13
N GLU A 382 19.07 16.50 9.72
CA GLU A 382 19.04 17.82 10.34
C GLU A 382 17.57 18.30 10.41
N GLY A 383 17.12 18.73 11.59
CA GLY A 383 15.71 19.08 11.83
C GLY A 383 14.76 18.00 12.32
N PHE A 384 15.15 16.72 12.40
CA PHE A 384 14.23 15.65 12.84
C PHE A 384 14.08 15.62 14.37
N ILE A 385 12.94 16.08 14.90
CA ILE A 385 12.63 15.93 16.33
C ILE A 385 12.30 14.45 16.59
N ARG A 386 13.25 13.74 17.21
CA ARG A 386 13.02 12.39 17.70
C ARG A 386 11.99 12.42 18.84
N GLY A 387 10.90 11.67 18.73
CA GLY A 387 10.06 11.36 19.88
C GLY A 387 8.77 10.63 19.55
N TRP A 388 8.69 9.36 19.94
CA TRP A 388 7.42 8.81 20.40
C TRP A 388 7.26 9.23 21.86
N ARG A 389 6.42 10.23 22.14
CA ARG A 389 5.94 10.50 23.49
C ARG A 389 4.49 10.06 23.56
N TYR A 390 4.26 8.79 23.88
CA TYR A 390 3.06 8.47 24.65
C TYR A 390 3.33 8.96 26.07
N ASN A 391 2.55 9.95 26.51
CA ASN A 391 2.21 10.06 27.93
C ASN A 391 1.10 9.06 28.21
#